data_AF-A0A1U8MLZ9-F1
#
_entry.id   AF-A0A1U8MLZ9-F1
#
_cell.length_a   1.000
_cell.length_b   1.000
_cell.length_c   1.000
_cell.angle_alpha   90.00
_cell.angle_beta   90.00
_cell.angle_gamma   90.00
#
_symmetry.space_group_name_H-M   'P 1'
#
loop_
_entity.id
_entity.type
_entity.pdbx_description
1 polymer ?
#
loop_
_entity_poly.entity_id
_entity_poly.type
_entity_poly.pdbx_seq_one_letter_code
_entity_poly.pdbx_strand_id
1 'polypeptide(L)'
;MMDSKWLWFMRMAAMSVLLLLEGCRWCTIDACVEHERVALLQLKPFFNHYNEFDSWDELKGSDCCKWKGIECNTTTGRLIGLSLDSMRSGYLDYWYLNASLFLPFKELKRLYLTGSGIAGCVENEGFEKLSSTFRNLQFLDLSQNHLNDSFILSLSQFSSLQYLNLAYNLLEGKWPHIQGLNNLKILKTLDLRWNQMERFQSFKDDDKKLELTHLEELNLEANLFNNSVFVTLDKLSNLKSLSIGFNQLNGLIDMKDLDAYLLVIYVDMAIKACGL
;
A
#
# COMPACT_ATOMS: atom_id res chain seq x y z
N MET A 1 -6.79 40.88 -59.45
CA MET A 1 -7.40 41.58 -58.31
C MET A 1 -8.15 40.54 -57.51
N MET A 2 -7.69 40.18 -56.30
CA MET A 2 -8.30 39.12 -55.51
C MET A 2 -9.63 39.64 -54.94
N ASP A 3 -10.74 38.92 -55.19
CA ASP A 3 -12.08 39.32 -54.75
C ASP A 3 -12.11 39.47 -53.21
N SER A 4 -12.70 40.56 -52.73
CA SER A 4 -12.83 40.88 -51.30
C SER A 4 -13.47 39.76 -50.48
N LYS A 5 -14.27 38.89 -51.11
CA LYS A 5 -14.84 37.70 -50.47
C LYS A 5 -13.77 36.68 -50.10
N TRP A 6 -12.78 36.45 -50.97
CA TRP A 6 -11.67 35.52 -50.70
C TRP A 6 -10.78 36.02 -49.57
N LEU A 7 -10.55 37.33 -49.48
CA LEU A 7 -9.79 37.92 -48.38
C LEU A 7 -10.50 37.73 -47.02
N TRP A 8 -11.83 37.85 -46.99
CA TRP A 8 -12.64 37.60 -45.81
C TRP A 8 -12.61 36.14 -45.38
N PHE A 9 -12.75 35.21 -46.33
CA PHE A 9 -12.64 33.77 -46.06
C PHE A 9 -11.27 33.39 -45.48
N MET A 10 -10.18 33.92 -46.05
CA MET A 10 -8.82 33.64 -45.57
C MET A 10 -8.59 34.20 -44.15
N ARG A 11 -9.16 35.36 -43.82
CA ARG A 11 -9.10 35.93 -42.45
C ARG A 11 -9.88 35.08 -41.45
N MET A 12 -11.08 34.62 -41.81
CA MET A 12 -11.88 33.76 -40.94
C MET A 12 -11.22 32.39 -40.73
N ALA A 13 -10.64 31.80 -41.79
CA ALA A 13 -9.88 30.56 -41.70
C ALA A 13 -8.60 30.74 -40.85
N ALA A 14 -7.90 31.86 -40.97
CA ALA A 14 -6.74 32.16 -40.14
C ALA A 14 -7.11 32.35 -38.67
N MET A 15 -8.24 33.01 -38.38
CA MET A 15 -8.76 33.18 -37.01
C MET A 15 -9.22 31.86 -36.39
N SER A 16 -9.89 30.99 -37.15
CA SER A 16 -10.28 29.66 -36.65
C SER A 16 -9.07 28.74 -36.45
N VAL A 17 -8.06 28.82 -37.33
CA VAL A 17 -6.78 28.12 -37.14
C VAL A 17 -6.03 28.67 -35.93
N LEU A 18 -6.00 29.99 -35.72
CA LEU A 18 -5.44 30.62 -34.51
C LEU A 18 -6.19 30.18 -33.25
N LEU A 19 -7.52 30.12 -33.27
CA LEU A 19 -8.33 29.61 -32.15
C LEU A 19 -8.10 28.11 -31.89
N LEU A 20 -7.85 27.31 -32.92
CA LEU A 20 -7.49 25.89 -32.79
C LEU A 20 -6.05 25.71 -32.28
N LEU A 21 -5.12 26.58 -32.68
CA LEU A 21 -3.73 26.59 -32.21
C LEU A 21 -3.61 27.15 -30.79
N GLU A 22 -4.45 28.10 -30.40
CA GLU A 22 -4.57 28.61 -29.03
C GLU A 22 -5.37 27.67 -28.11
N GLY A 23 -6.35 26.94 -28.65
CA GLY A 23 -7.06 25.88 -27.93
C GLY A 23 -6.14 24.74 -27.47
N CYS A 24 -5.03 24.51 -28.17
CA CYS A 24 -3.96 23.59 -27.75
C CYS A 24 -2.87 24.24 -26.89
N ARG A 25 -2.87 25.56 -26.68
CA ARG A 25 -1.92 26.23 -25.76
C ARG A 25 -2.31 26.12 -24.29
N TRP A 26 -3.48 25.57 -23.97
CA TRP A 26 -3.96 25.37 -22.60
C TRP A 26 -3.80 23.93 -22.09
N CYS A 27 -3.19 23.03 -22.87
CA CYS A 27 -2.63 21.80 -22.30
C CYS A 27 -1.27 22.15 -21.70
N THR A 28 -1.28 22.72 -20.50
CA THR A 28 -0.07 22.80 -19.68
C THR A 28 0.43 21.38 -19.47
N ILE A 29 1.70 21.14 -19.81
CA ILE A 29 2.43 19.89 -19.56
C ILE A 29 2.52 19.60 -18.04
N ASP A 30 2.20 20.61 -17.21
CA ASP A 30 2.19 20.57 -15.75
C ASP A 30 0.85 20.12 -15.13
N ALA A 31 -0.07 19.54 -15.91
CA ALA A 31 -1.37 19.08 -15.39
C ALA A 31 -1.46 17.56 -15.37
N CYS A 32 -1.99 17.02 -14.27
CA CYS A 32 -2.24 15.59 -14.14
C CYS A 32 -3.19 15.04 -15.23
N VAL A 33 -3.12 13.74 -15.48
CA VAL A 33 -3.98 13.10 -16.49
C VAL A 33 -5.46 13.21 -16.10
N GLU A 34 -6.26 13.83 -16.97
CA GLU A 34 -7.67 14.15 -16.69
C GLU A 34 -8.51 12.92 -16.28
N HIS A 35 -8.26 11.76 -16.87
CA HIS A 35 -8.94 10.53 -16.49
C HIS A 35 -8.59 10.09 -15.04
N GLU A 36 -7.32 10.21 -14.64
CA GLU A 36 -6.89 9.92 -13.27
C GLU A 36 -7.45 10.98 -12.30
N ARG A 37 -7.48 12.26 -12.69
CA ARG A 37 -8.13 13.33 -11.93
C ARG A 37 -9.59 13.03 -11.61
N VAL A 38 -10.37 12.67 -12.63
CA VAL A 38 -11.79 12.33 -12.47
C VAL A 38 -11.96 11.09 -11.61
N ALA A 39 -11.11 10.07 -11.80
CA ALA A 39 -11.12 8.86 -10.98
C ALA A 39 -10.82 9.16 -9.50
N LEU A 40 -9.88 10.07 -9.20
CA LEU A 40 -9.63 10.52 -7.84
C LEU A 40 -10.90 11.14 -7.23
N LEU A 41 -11.56 12.07 -7.92
CA LEU A 41 -12.80 12.67 -7.41
C LEU A 41 -13.91 11.65 -7.13
N GLN A 42 -13.95 10.53 -7.86
CA GLN A 42 -14.89 9.43 -7.62
C GLN A 42 -14.61 8.66 -6.31
N LEU A 43 -13.44 8.81 -5.70
CA LEU A 43 -13.11 8.21 -4.41
C LEU A 43 -13.76 8.96 -3.24
N LYS A 44 -14.05 10.26 -3.38
CA LYS A 44 -14.54 11.11 -2.28
C LYS A 44 -15.72 10.50 -1.49
N PRO A 45 -16.76 9.92 -2.12
CA PRO A 45 -17.89 9.35 -1.39
C PRO A 45 -17.53 8.18 -0.47
N PHE A 46 -16.43 7.47 -0.73
CA PHE A 46 -16.00 6.30 0.03
C PHE A 46 -15.12 6.66 1.25
N PHE A 47 -14.46 7.81 1.18
CA PHE A 47 -13.49 8.31 2.15
C PHE A 47 -13.95 9.66 2.72
N ASN A 48 -15.16 9.69 3.28
CA ASN A 48 -15.77 10.95 3.71
C ASN A 48 -15.44 11.30 5.17
N HIS A 49 -14.18 11.64 5.46
CA HIS A 49 -13.77 12.28 6.72
C HIS A 49 -13.58 13.79 6.53
N TYR A 50 -14.03 14.57 7.51
CA TYR A 50 -14.15 16.02 7.41
C TYR A 50 -12.83 16.68 6.98
N ASN A 51 -12.92 17.54 5.96
CA ASN A 51 -11.86 18.43 5.47
C ASN A 51 -10.61 17.75 4.89
N GLU A 52 -10.56 16.42 4.75
CA GLU A 52 -9.39 15.74 4.19
C GLU A 52 -9.22 15.98 2.68
N PHE A 53 -10.32 16.29 1.99
CA PHE A 53 -10.35 16.57 0.55
C PHE A 53 -10.38 18.06 0.19
N ASP A 54 -10.08 18.96 1.13
CA ASP A 54 -10.13 20.41 0.88
C ASP A 54 -9.21 20.86 -0.26
N SER A 55 -8.10 20.14 -0.45
CA SER A 55 -7.17 20.40 -1.57
C SER A 55 -7.63 19.83 -2.92
N TRP A 56 -8.63 18.93 -2.93
CA TRP A 56 -9.09 18.24 -4.13
C TRP A 56 -10.12 19.09 -4.88
N ASP A 57 -9.58 19.98 -5.71
CA ASP A 57 -10.34 20.96 -6.47
C ASP A 57 -11.16 20.31 -7.61
N GLU A 58 -12.47 20.50 -7.57
CA GLU A 58 -13.42 19.98 -8.55
C GLU A 58 -13.44 20.77 -9.86
N LEU A 59 -12.77 21.93 -9.91
CA LEU A 59 -12.65 22.72 -11.13
C LEU A 59 -11.99 21.89 -12.23
N LYS A 60 -12.60 21.97 -13.42
CA LYS A 60 -12.10 21.26 -14.60
C LYS A 60 -10.72 21.80 -14.97
N GLY A 61 -9.75 20.89 -15.17
CA GLY A 61 -8.37 21.25 -15.48
C GLY A 61 -7.53 21.64 -14.28
N SER A 62 -8.03 21.47 -13.05
CA SER A 62 -7.21 21.54 -11.85
C SER A 62 -6.11 20.48 -11.88
N ASP A 63 -4.91 20.86 -11.46
CA ASP A 63 -3.77 19.95 -11.44
C ASP A 63 -3.79 19.10 -10.17
N CYS A 64 -4.24 17.84 -10.29
CA CYS A 64 -4.32 16.93 -9.17
C CYS A 64 -2.96 16.51 -8.60
N CYS A 65 -1.85 16.75 -9.31
CA CYS A 65 -0.52 16.51 -8.77
C CYS A 65 -0.16 17.46 -7.61
N LYS A 66 -0.96 18.51 -7.39
CA LYS A 66 -0.83 19.45 -6.27
C LYS A 66 -1.76 19.12 -5.09
N TRP A 67 -2.62 18.12 -5.24
CA TRP A 67 -3.56 17.74 -4.19
C TRP A 67 -2.83 17.02 -3.05
N LYS A 68 -3.32 17.22 -1.81
CA LYS A 68 -2.83 16.49 -0.64
C LYS A 68 -2.98 14.99 -0.86
N GLY A 69 -1.94 14.24 -0.54
CA GLY A 69 -1.92 12.77 -0.67
C GLY A 69 -1.66 12.26 -2.09
N ILE A 70 -1.38 13.14 -3.06
CA ILE A 70 -1.13 12.77 -4.45
C ILE A 70 0.35 12.95 -4.81
N GLU A 71 0.96 11.91 -5.37
CA GLU A 71 2.32 11.94 -5.93
C GLU A 71 2.27 11.56 -7.42
N CYS A 72 2.83 12.42 -8.27
CA CYS A 72 2.88 12.21 -9.71
C CYS A 72 4.31 12.04 -10.23
N ASN A 73 4.44 11.32 -11.33
CA ASN A 73 5.64 11.36 -12.15
C ASN A 73 5.75 12.73 -12.85
N THR A 74 6.85 13.43 -12.62
CA THR A 74 7.06 14.80 -13.13
C THR A 74 7.18 14.89 -14.65
N THR A 75 7.50 13.79 -15.33
CA THR A 75 7.65 13.73 -16.79
C THR A 75 6.34 13.35 -17.48
N THR A 76 5.56 12.43 -16.89
CA THR A 76 4.35 11.89 -17.53
C THR A 76 3.05 12.49 -16.98
N GLY A 77 3.09 13.18 -15.85
CA GLY A 77 1.90 13.67 -15.14
C GLY A 77 1.00 12.56 -14.59
N ARG A 78 1.49 11.31 -14.55
CA ARG A 78 0.73 10.13 -14.10
C ARG A 78 0.88 9.91 -12.60
N LEU A 79 -0.20 9.45 -11.98
CA LEU A 79 -0.23 9.11 -10.56
C LEU A 79 0.69 7.93 -10.24
N ILE A 80 1.64 8.14 -9.34
CA ILE A 80 2.56 7.11 -8.84
C ILE A 80 2.40 6.85 -7.33
N GLY A 81 1.79 7.77 -6.58
CA GLY A 81 1.49 7.59 -5.16
C GLY A 81 0.13 8.18 -4.80
N LEU A 82 -0.60 7.45 -3.96
CA LEU A 82 -1.90 7.83 -3.44
C LEU A 82 -1.97 7.52 -1.94
N SER A 83 -2.17 8.55 -1.12
CA SER A 83 -2.46 8.42 0.30
C SER A 83 -3.90 8.85 0.57
N LEU A 84 -4.63 7.94 1.22
CA LEU A 84 -5.99 8.14 1.73
C LEU A 84 -6.03 7.85 3.24
N ASP A 85 -4.90 8.07 3.92
CA ASP A 85 -4.72 7.75 5.33
C ASP A 85 -5.73 8.52 6.20
N SER A 86 -6.41 7.79 7.08
CA SER A 86 -7.42 8.33 8.01
C SER A 86 -8.52 9.16 7.33
N MET A 87 -8.71 8.99 6.02
CA MET A 87 -9.72 9.75 5.27
C MET A 87 -11.13 9.19 5.42
N ARG A 88 -11.35 8.12 6.18
CA ARG A 88 -12.69 7.63 6.51
C ARG A 88 -12.97 7.82 8.00
N SER A 89 -14.14 8.38 8.32
CA SER A 89 -14.53 8.64 9.70
C SER A 89 -14.58 7.37 10.56
N GLY A 90 -13.89 7.40 11.70
CA GLY A 90 -13.90 6.31 12.68
C GLY A 90 -15.24 6.08 13.40
N TYR A 91 -16.24 6.96 13.18
CA TYR A 91 -17.63 6.72 13.58
C TYR A 91 -18.38 5.79 12.64
N LEU A 92 -17.84 5.53 11.44
CA LEU A 92 -18.42 4.57 10.51
C LEU A 92 -18.00 3.16 10.93
N ASP A 93 -18.95 2.22 10.87
CA ASP A 93 -18.67 0.79 11.05
C ASP A 93 -17.53 0.33 10.11
N TYR A 94 -16.88 -0.77 10.49
CA TYR A 94 -15.91 -1.43 9.62
C TYR A 94 -16.50 -1.69 8.24
N TRP A 95 -15.66 -1.63 7.20
CA TRP A 95 -16.15 -1.75 5.83
C TRP A 95 -15.29 -2.65 4.95
N TYR A 96 -15.88 -3.03 3.83
CA TYR A 96 -15.27 -3.85 2.82
C TYR A 96 -14.87 -2.97 1.64
N LEU A 97 -13.57 -2.92 1.38
CA LEU A 97 -13.00 -2.11 0.31
C LEU A 97 -13.36 -2.69 -1.06
N ASN A 98 -13.85 -1.83 -1.96
CA ASN A 98 -13.89 -2.13 -3.38
C ASN A 98 -12.57 -1.66 -3.99
N ALA A 99 -11.64 -2.59 -4.21
CA ALA A 99 -10.32 -2.30 -4.72
C ALA A 99 -10.35 -1.90 -6.21
N SER A 100 -11.40 -2.24 -6.96
CA SER A 100 -11.56 -1.84 -8.37
C SER A 100 -11.64 -0.33 -8.57
N LEU A 101 -11.91 0.44 -7.49
CA LEU A 101 -11.81 1.90 -7.49
C LEU A 101 -10.42 2.42 -7.88
N PHE A 102 -9.37 1.61 -7.71
CA PHE A 102 -8.00 2.01 -8.02
C PHE A 102 -7.55 1.63 -9.45
N LEU A 103 -8.32 0.83 -10.20
CA LEU A 103 -7.97 0.41 -11.57
C LEU A 103 -7.57 1.53 -12.55
N PRO A 104 -8.10 2.77 -12.44
CA PRO A 104 -7.66 3.89 -13.26
C PRO A 104 -6.16 4.25 -13.14
N PHE A 105 -5.53 3.96 -11.99
CA PHE A 105 -4.18 4.45 -11.65
C PHE A 105 -3.07 3.47 -12.05
N LYS A 106 -2.89 3.26 -13.36
CA LYS A 106 -2.05 2.16 -13.90
C LYS A 106 -0.56 2.23 -13.54
N GLU A 107 -0.06 3.39 -13.16
CA GLU A 107 1.35 3.60 -12.80
C GLU A 107 1.58 3.71 -11.30
N LEU A 108 0.54 3.42 -10.49
CA LEU A 108 0.59 3.50 -9.05
C LEU A 108 1.67 2.56 -8.48
N LYS A 109 2.59 3.14 -7.71
CA LYS A 109 3.69 2.46 -7.01
C LYS A 109 3.50 2.44 -5.50
N ARG A 110 2.80 3.44 -4.96
CA ARG A 110 2.59 3.62 -3.52
C ARG A 110 1.12 3.82 -3.21
N LEU A 111 0.59 3.01 -2.31
CA LEU A 111 -0.79 3.14 -1.83
C LEU A 111 -0.79 3.11 -0.30
N TYR A 112 -1.37 4.15 0.30
CA TYR A 112 -1.51 4.28 1.75
C TYR A 112 -2.99 4.36 2.11
N LEU A 113 -3.43 3.42 2.94
CA LEU A 113 -4.82 3.22 3.39
C LEU A 113 -4.87 3.04 4.91
N THR A 114 -3.98 3.72 5.63
CA THR A 114 -3.84 3.64 7.08
C THR A 114 -5.12 4.11 7.75
N GLY A 115 -5.51 3.49 8.87
CA GLY A 115 -6.53 4.10 9.74
C GLY A 115 -7.90 4.26 9.08
N SER A 116 -8.25 3.40 8.12
CA SER A 116 -9.43 3.58 7.26
C SER A 116 -10.61 2.70 7.67
N GLY A 117 -10.49 1.89 8.73
CA GLY A 117 -11.57 1.01 9.19
C GLY A 117 -11.84 -0.21 8.28
N ILE A 118 -10.87 -0.58 7.44
CA ILE A 118 -11.04 -1.67 6.46
C ILE A 118 -11.03 -3.02 7.20
N ALA A 119 -12.09 -3.81 7.06
CA ALA A 119 -12.16 -5.17 7.61
C ALA A 119 -11.93 -6.26 6.55
N GLY A 120 -12.06 -5.92 5.27
CA GLY A 120 -11.88 -6.85 4.17
C GLY A 120 -12.11 -6.19 2.81
N CYS A 121 -12.31 -7.01 1.78
CA CYS A 121 -12.68 -6.55 0.44
C CYS A 121 -14.07 -7.03 0.05
N VAL A 122 -14.71 -6.31 -0.86
CA VAL A 122 -15.94 -6.76 -1.52
C VAL A 122 -15.61 -8.00 -2.36
N GLU A 123 -16.48 -9.02 -2.32
CA GLU A 123 -16.29 -10.28 -3.05
C GLU A 123 -16.08 -10.03 -4.56
N ASN A 124 -15.04 -10.63 -5.14
CA ASN A 124 -14.62 -10.47 -6.55
C ASN A 124 -14.17 -9.06 -6.96
N GLU A 125 -14.12 -8.12 -6.01
CA GLU A 125 -13.73 -6.73 -6.22
C GLU A 125 -12.56 -6.34 -5.28
N GLY A 126 -11.83 -7.33 -4.75
CA GLY A 126 -10.68 -7.12 -3.88
C GLY A 126 -9.37 -6.94 -4.62
N PHE A 127 -8.26 -7.01 -3.89
CA PHE A 127 -6.93 -6.80 -4.45
C PHE A 127 -6.55 -7.83 -5.54
N GLU A 128 -7.24 -8.97 -5.62
CA GLU A 128 -7.11 -9.92 -6.72
C GLU A 128 -7.45 -9.30 -8.10
N LYS A 129 -8.35 -8.31 -8.17
CA LYS A 129 -8.64 -7.57 -9.41
C LYS A 129 -7.49 -6.67 -9.82
N LEU A 130 -6.83 -6.07 -8.84
CA LEU A 130 -5.73 -5.15 -9.05
C LEU A 130 -4.49 -5.84 -9.57
N SER A 131 -4.30 -7.13 -9.29
CA SER A 131 -3.14 -7.93 -9.71
C SER A 131 -2.75 -7.78 -11.20
N SER A 132 -3.74 -7.74 -12.09
CA SER A 132 -3.51 -7.63 -13.54
C SER A 132 -3.02 -6.25 -13.98
N THR A 133 -3.38 -5.21 -13.21
CA THR A 133 -3.17 -3.79 -13.53
C THR A 133 -1.99 -3.21 -12.74
N PHE A 134 -1.86 -3.58 -11.47
CA PHE A 134 -0.89 -3.04 -10.51
C PHE A 134 0.38 -3.89 -10.42
N ARG A 135 0.99 -4.11 -11.58
CA ARG A 135 2.32 -4.75 -11.66
C ARG A 135 3.44 -3.87 -11.11
N ASN A 136 3.16 -2.61 -10.81
CA ASN A 136 4.15 -1.63 -10.36
C ASN A 136 4.02 -1.25 -8.89
N LEU A 137 3.04 -1.79 -8.17
CA LEU A 137 2.85 -1.48 -6.76
C LEU A 137 4.02 -2.03 -5.94
N GLN A 138 4.75 -1.13 -5.29
CA GLN A 138 5.97 -1.39 -4.54
C GLN A 138 5.79 -1.16 -3.04
N PHE A 139 4.89 -0.24 -2.67
CA PHE A 139 4.66 0.17 -1.29
C PHE A 139 3.16 0.12 -1.00
N LEU A 140 2.79 -0.66 0.02
CA LEU A 140 1.41 -0.78 0.48
C LEU A 140 1.38 -0.62 2.00
N ASP A 141 0.69 0.42 2.46
CA ASP A 141 0.39 0.62 3.87
C ASP A 141 -1.10 0.39 4.14
N LEU A 142 -1.39 -0.59 4.98
CA LEU A 142 -2.72 -0.99 5.42
C LEU A 142 -2.78 -1.02 6.96
N SER A 143 -1.88 -0.32 7.63
CA SER A 143 -1.82 -0.31 9.08
C SER A 143 -3.03 0.36 9.73
N GLN A 144 -3.29 0.05 11.01
CA GLN A 144 -4.42 0.60 11.76
C GLN A 144 -5.78 0.33 11.10
N ASN A 145 -6.00 -0.91 10.65
CA ASN A 145 -7.27 -1.36 10.10
C ASN A 145 -7.79 -2.57 10.92
N HIS A 146 -8.84 -3.22 10.44
CA HIS A 146 -9.45 -4.40 11.08
C HIS A 146 -9.23 -5.66 10.23
N LEU A 147 -8.10 -5.72 9.52
CA LEU A 147 -7.78 -6.82 8.63
C LEU A 147 -7.48 -8.07 9.44
N ASN A 148 -8.03 -9.18 8.96
CA ASN A 148 -7.75 -10.51 9.50
C ASN A 148 -7.01 -11.37 8.46
N ASP A 149 -6.69 -12.58 8.89
CA ASP A 149 -5.98 -13.60 8.12
C ASP A 149 -6.55 -13.86 6.71
N SER A 150 -7.86 -13.74 6.50
CA SER A 150 -8.50 -13.96 5.19
C SER A 150 -8.08 -12.93 4.13
N PHE A 151 -7.72 -11.71 4.56
CA PHE A 151 -7.32 -10.63 3.66
C PHE A 151 -5.94 -10.89 3.02
N ILE A 152 -5.04 -11.58 3.72
CA ILE A 152 -3.65 -11.82 3.26
C ILE A 152 -3.61 -12.59 1.94
N LEU A 153 -4.59 -13.45 1.67
CA LEU A 153 -4.70 -14.17 0.39
C LEU A 153 -4.85 -13.22 -0.80
N SER A 154 -5.53 -12.08 -0.62
CA SER A 154 -5.72 -11.07 -1.67
C SER A 154 -4.42 -10.34 -2.01
N LEU A 155 -3.46 -10.26 -1.08
CA LEU A 155 -2.15 -9.63 -1.29
C LEU A 155 -1.19 -10.49 -2.12
N SER A 156 -1.49 -11.80 -2.25
CA SER A 156 -0.62 -12.80 -2.87
C SER A 156 -0.27 -12.55 -4.34
N GLN A 157 -0.86 -11.54 -4.96
CA GLN A 157 -0.68 -11.23 -6.37
C GLN A 157 0.24 -10.02 -6.62
N PHE A 158 0.68 -9.30 -5.59
CA PHE A 158 1.57 -8.15 -5.74
C PHE A 158 3.04 -8.56 -5.83
N SER A 159 3.42 -9.17 -6.95
CA SER A 159 4.78 -9.67 -7.20
C SER A 159 5.87 -8.59 -7.19
N SER A 160 5.51 -7.31 -7.29
CA SER A 160 6.42 -6.17 -7.27
C SER A 160 6.53 -5.48 -5.90
N LEU A 161 5.81 -5.98 -4.89
CA LEU A 161 5.76 -5.35 -3.58
C LEU A 161 7.10 -5.51 -2.85
N GLN A 162 7.66 -4.38 -2.40
CA GLN A 162 8.92 -4.32 -1.66
C GLN A 162 8.70 -3.92 -0.20
N TYR A 163 7.63 -3.20 0.08
CA TYR A 163 7.25 -2.79 1.43
C TYR A 163 5.77 -3.09 1.68
N LEU A 164 5.50 -3.75 2.81
CA LEU A 164 4.16 -4.04 3.29
C LEU A 164 4.05 -3.71 4.78
N ASN A 165 3.12 -2.82 5.12
CA ASN A 165 2.78 -2.51 6.50
C ASN A 165 1.35 -2.98 6.82
N LEU A 166 1.26 -3.91 7.77
CA LEU A 166 0.03 -4.48 8.30
C LEU A 166 -0.05 -4.29 9.82
N ALA A 167 0.72 -3.35 10.37
CA ALA A 167 0.75 -3.07 11.80
C ALA A 167 -0.65 -2.68 12.32
N TYR A 168 -0.94 -2.96 13.59
CA TYR A 168 -2.21 -2.60 14.22
C TYR A 168 -3.43 -3.12 13.45
N ASN A 169 -3.49 -4.44 13.26
CA ASN A 169 -4.62 -5.14 12.65
C ASN A 169 -5.07 -6.31 13.57
N LEU A 170 -5.92 -7.21 13.06
CA LEU A 170 -6.48 -8.34 13.77
C LEU A 170 -5.94 -9.67 13.23
N LEU A 171 -4.64 -9.72 12.88
CA LEU A 171 -4.01 -10.94 12.37
C LEU A 171 -3.71 -11.89 13.54
N GLU A 172 -4.33 -13.08 13.55
CA GLU A 172 -4.26 -14.05 14.65
C GLU A 172 -3.27 -15.20 14.38
N GLY A 173 -2.86 -15.41 13.13
CA GLY A 173 -1.72 -16.27 12.81
C GLY A 173 -1.93 -17.78 13.07
N LYS A 174 -3.17 -18.29 12.98
CA LYS A 174 -3.42 -19.74 12.89
C LYS A 174 -3.32 -20.17 11.42
N TRP A 175 -2.15 -20.63 10.99
CA TRP A 175 -1.90 -21.09 9.60
C TRP A 175 -2.91 -22.18 9.16
N PRO A 176 -3.42 -22.14 7.90
CA PRO A 176 -2.72 -21.83 6.63
C PRO A 176 -2.85 -20.41 6.06
N HIS A 177 -3.40 -19.44 6.78
CA HIS A 177 -3.92 -18.23 6.13
C HIS A 177 -2.87 -17.22 5.59
N ILE A 178 -1.64 -17.20 6.10
CA ILE A 178 -0.60 -16.26 5.64
C ILE A 178 0.21 -16.74 4.42
N GLN A 179 -0.17 -17.86 3.79
CA GLN A 179 0.45 -18.35 2.54
C GLN A 179 0.52 -17.29 1.44
N GLY A 180 -0.39 -16.32 1.45
CA GLY A 180 -0.37 -15.22 0.49
C GLY A 180 0.94 -14.43 0.49
N LEU A 181 1.63 -14.35 1.63
CA LEU A 181 2.91 -13.64 1.72
C LEU A 181 4.05 -14.35 0.95
N ASN A 182 3.98 -15.67 0.75
CA ASN A 182 5.02 -16.43 0.04
C ASN A 182 5.20 -15.98 -1.42
N ASN A 183 4.17 -15.39 -2.01
CA ASN A 183 4.23 -14.91 -3.38
C ASN A 183 4.91 -13.53 -3.49
N LEU A 184 5.13 -12.85 -2.37
CA LEU A 184 5.80 -11.55 -2.30
C LEU A 184 7.32 -11.74 -2.30
N LYS A 185 7.84 -12.36 -3.37
CA LYS A 185 9.21 -12.86 -3.45
C LYS A 185 10.31 -11.81 -3.33
N ILE A 186 9.98 -10.55 -3.63
CA ILE A 186 10.93 -9.43 -3.56
C ILE A 186 10.66 -8.48 -2.38
N LEU A 187 9.79 -8.88 -1.45
CA LEU A 187 9.46 -8.10 -0.27
C LEU A 187 10.72 -7.92 0.59
N LYS A 188 11.03 -6.67 0.92
CA LYS A 188 12.20 -6.28 1.72
C LYS A 188 11.82 -5.87 3.14
N THR A 189 10.71 -5.16 3.29
CA THR A 189 10.24 -4.70 4.61
C THR A 189 8.83 -5.20 4.86
N LEU A 190 8.64 -5.83 6.01
CA LEU A 190 7.36 -6.33 6.50
C LEU A 190 7.14 -5.87 7.93
N ASP A 191 6.11 -5.05 8.15
CA ASP A 191 5.67 -4.63 9.47
C ASP A 191 4.37 -5.35 9.86
N LEU A 192 4.44 -6.18 10.88
CA LEU A 192 3.33 -6.96 11.46
C LEU A 192 3.11 -6.62 12.94
N ARG A 193 3.69 -5.52 13.45
CA ARG A 193 3.60 -5.20 14.88
C ARG A 193 2.15 -4.98 15.32
N TRP A 194 1.89 -5.15 16.62
CA TRP A 194 0.58 -4.89 17.20
C TRP A 194 -0.53 -5.69 16.50
N ASN A 195 -0.31 -7.00 16.38
CA ASN A 195 -1.29 -7.98 15.91
C ASN A 195 -1.44 -9.06 17.01
N GLN A 196 -2.06 -10.19 16.68
CA GLN A 196 -2.32 -11.30 17.59
C GLN A 196 -1.60 -12.59 17.11
N MET A 197 -0.47 -12.45 16.41
CA MET A 197 0.20 -13.59 15.78
C MET A 197 0.96 -14.42 16.82
N GLU A 198 0.68 -15.72 16.87
CA GLU A 198 1.36 -16.65 17.79
C GLU A 198 2.57 -17.37 17.17
N ARG A 199 2.52 -17.63 15.86
CA ARG A 199 3.53 -18.45 15.16
C ARG A 199 3.52 -18.21 13.65
N PHE A 200 4.67 -18.39 13.01
CA PHE A 200 4.72 -18.75 11.60
C PHE A 200 4.69 -20.27 11.53
N GLN A 201 3.53 -20.90 11.37
CA GLN A 201 3.45 -22.37 11.54
C GLN A 201 4.45 -23.09 10.64
N SER A 202 5.30 -23.92 11.25
CA SER A 202 6.23 -24.79 10.56
C SER A 202 5.68 -26.21 10.48
N PHE A 203 5.64 -26.74 9.25
CA PHE A 203 5.84 -28.14 8.84
C PHE A 203 5.36 -29.23 9.79
N LYS A 204 4.14 -29.74 9.53
CA LYS A 204 3.90 -31.18 9.68
C LYS A 204 3.19 -31.86 8.51
N ASP A 205 2.56 -31.14 7.55
CA ASP A 205 1.74 -31.87 6.57
C ASP A 205 1.75 -31.44 5.09
N ASP A 206 2.43 -30.39 4.62
CA ASP A 206 2.53 -30.16 3.15
C ASP A 206 3.66 -29.17 2.78
N ASP A 207 4.30 -29.42 1.63
CA ASP A 207 5.54 -28.84 1.08
C ASP A 207 5.60 -27.31 0.83
N LYS A 208 4.82 -26.48 1.53
CA LYS A 208 4.81 -25.01 1.33
C LYS A 208 5.54 -24.27 2.46
N LYS A 209 6.84 -24.02 2.23
CA LYS A 209 7.74 -23.22 3.09
C LYS A 209 7.37 -21.73 3.05
N LEU A 210 7.59 -20.98 4.14
CA LEU A 210 7.65 -19.52 4.08
C LEU A 210 8.91 -19.11 3.30
N GLU A 211 8.74 -18.45 2.15
CA GLU A 211 9.81 -18.12 1.19
C GLU A 211 10.00 -16.61 1.03
N LEU A 212 10.03 -15.87 2.14
CA LEU A 212 10.37 -14.45 2.15
C LEU A 212 11.90 -14.25 2.09
N THR A 213 12.54 -14.86 1.10
CA THR A 213 14.01 -14.97 1.04
C THR A 213 14.71 -13.63 0.82
N HIS A 214 14.03 -12.60 0.33
CA HIS A 214 14.59 -11.25 0.14
C HIS A 214 14.26 -10.28 1.28
N LEU A 215 13.61 -10.76 2.36
CA LEU A 215 13.23 -9.92 3.47
C LEU A 215 14.46 -9.42 4.22
N GLU A 216 14.57 -8.10 4.37
CA GLU A 216 15.67 -7.40 5.02
C GLU A 216 15.25 -6.81 6.38
N GLU A 217 14.00 -6.42 6.53
CA GLU A 217 13.46 -5.79 7.73
C GLU A 217 12.14 -6.44 8.13
N LEU A 218 12.05 -6.91 9.38
CA LEU A 218 10.87 -7.56 9.93
C LEU A 218 10.53 -6.97 11.30
N ASN A 219 9.31 -6.47 11.44
CA ASN A 219 8.78 -6.02 12.72
C ASN A 219 7.63 -6.92 13.18
N LEU A 220 7.83 -7.59 14.32
CA LEU A 220 6.92 -8.51 15.00
C LEU A 220 6.56 -8.01 16.40
N GLU A 221 6.92 -6.78 16.74
CA GLU A 221 6.70 -6.21 18.07
C GLU A 221 5.22 -6.33 18.49
N ALA A 222 4.95 -6.55 19.78
CA ALA A 222 3.59 -6.57 20.32
C ALA A 222 2.69 -7.61 19.61
N ASN A 223 3.11 -8.88 19.67
CA ASN A 223 2.38 -10.04 19.19
C ASN A 223 2.38 -11.14 20.28
N LEU A 224 2.02 -12.38 19.92
CA LEU A 224 1.95 -13.51 20.83
C LEU A 224 3.04 -14.56 20.53
N PHE A 225 4.14 -14.19 19.86
CA PHE A 225 5.20 -15.13 19.50
C PHE A 225 5.92 -15.68 20.73
N ASN A 226 6.18 -16.99 20.72
CA ASN A 226 7.08 -17.64 21.67
C ASN A 226 8.40 -18.02 20.99
N ASN A 227 9.34 -18.65 21.73
CA ASN A 227 10.67 -18.98 21.22
C ASN A 227 10.69 -19.86 19.95
N SER A 228 9.59 -20.54 19.59
CA SER A 228 9.53 -21.32 18.34
C SER A 228 9.66 -20.44 17.08
N VAL A 229 9.46 -19.13 17.20
CA VAL A 229 9.62 -18.16 16.11
C VAL A 229 11.03 -18.17 15.51
N PHE A 230 12.07 -18.41 16.33
CA PHE A 230 13.46 -18.39 15.89
C PHE A 230 13.75 -19.46 14.82
N VAL A 231 13.10 -20.63 14.89
CA VAL A 231 13.22 -21.70 13.87
C VAL A 231 12.74 -21.24 12.48
N THR A 232 11.74 -20.35 12.43
CA THR A 232 11.28 -19.77 11.18
C THR A 232 12.17 -18.62 10.75
N LEU A 233 12.63 -17.78 11.69
CA LEU A 233 13.53 -16.66 11.40
C LEU A 233 14.84 -17.13 10.78
N ASP A 234 15.43 -18.23 11.23
CA ASP A 234 16.65 -18.84 10.66
C ASP A 234 16.60 -19.08 9.15
N LYS A 235 15.39 -19.15 8.57
CA LYS A 235 15.18 -19.33 7.13
C LYS A 235 15.20 -18.03 6.34
N LEU A 236 15.16 -16.87 7.01
CA LEU A 236 15.19 -15.53 6.44
C LEU A 236 16.63 -15.04 6.33
N SER A 237 17.39 -15.66 5.42
CA SER A 237 18.84 -15.47 5.30
C SER A 237 19.31 -14.05 4.96
N ASN A 238 18.42 -13.16 4.52
CA ASN A 238 18.74 -11.78 4.16
C ASN A 238 18.29 -10.76 5.21
N LEU A 239 17.75 -11.21 6.34
CA LEU A 239 17.23 -10.31 7.36
C LEU A 239 18.37 -9.54 8.04
N LYS A 240 18.25 -8.21 8.07
CA LYS A 240 19.23 -7.26 8.62
C LYS A 240 18.71 -6.57 9.88
N SER A 241 17.38 -6.43 10.00
CA SER A 241 16.71 -5.76 11.11
C SER A 241 15.53 -6.60 11.58
N LEU A 242 15.47 -6.84 12.90
CA LEU A 242 14.40 -7.59 13.54
C LEU A 242 13.93 -6.87 14.79
N SER A 243 12.65 -6.50 14.83
CA SER A 243 11.99 -6.04 16.06
C SER A 243 11.03 -7.13 16.53
N ILE A 244 11.20 -7.62 17.76
CA ILE A 244 10.39 -8.71 18.33
C ILE A 244 10.01 -8.47 19.79
N GLY A 245 10.19 -7.23 20.28
CA GLY A 245 9.78 -6.84 21.64
C GLY A 245 8.30 -7.09 21.92
N PHE A 246 7.91 -7.09 23.20
CA PHE A 246 6.52 -7.26 23.62
C PHE A 246 5.85 -8.54 23.08
N ASN A 247 6.58 -9.65 23.06
CA ASN A 247 6.07 -10.99 22.70
C ASN A 247 6.09 -11.92 23.92
N GLN A 248 5.65 -13.17 23.75
CA GLN A 248 5.67 -14.22 24.78
C GLN A 248 7.00 -15.00 24.81
N LEU A 249 8.12 -14.30 24.59
CA LEU A 249 9.46 -14.88 24.63
C LEU A 249 9.85 -15.15 26.09
N ASN A 250 10.31 -16.37 26.39
CA ASN A 250 10.63 -16.80 27.75
C ASN A 250 11.97 -17.55 27.79
N GLY A 251 12.65 -17.54 28.93
CA GLY A 251 13.94 -18.24 29.09
C GLY A 251 15.14 -17.49 28.48
N LEU A 252 16.31 -18.12 28.54
CA LEU A 252 17.53 -17.63 27.88
C LEU A 252 17.37 -17.85 26.37
N ILE A 253 17.17 -16.79 25.61
CA ILE A 253 17.33 -16.82 24.16
C ILE A 253 18.81 -17.10 23.92
N ASP A 254 19.16 -18.23 23.31
CA ASP A 254 20.55 -18.54 23.00
C ASP A 254 21.03 -17.49 22.01
N MET A 255 22.15 -16.81 22.31
CA MET A 255 22.70 -15.81 21.39
C MET A 255 23.05 -16.44 20.02
N LYS A 256 23.24 -17.77 19.95
CA LYS A 256 23.38 -18.49 18.69
C LYS A 256 22.14 -18.44 17.80
N ASP A 257 20.94 -18.36 18.39
CA ASP A 257 19.69 -18.13 17.64
C ASP A 257 19.61 -16.69 17.11
N LEU A 258 20.50 -15.80 17.60
CA LEU A 258 20.58 -14.38 17.26
C LEU A 258 21.87 -13.99 16.52
N ASP A 259 22.83 -14.90 16.36
CA ASP A 259 24.18 -14.64 15.82
C ASP A 259 24.13 -14.16 14.35
N ALA A 260 23.02 -14.37 13.64
CA ALA A 260 22.78 -13.86 12.28
C ALA A 260 22.19 -12.43 12.24
N TYR A 261 21.65 -11.89 13.34
CA TYR A 261 20.82 -10.66 13.36
C TYR A 261 21.46 -9.50 14.15
N LEU A 262 22.78 -9.57 14.35
CA LEU A 262 23.56 -8.77 15.29
C LEU A 262 23.66 -7.25 15.00
N LEU A 263 22.81 -6.64 14.17
CA LEU A 263 22.90 -5.19 13.93
C LEU A 263 21.78 -4.31 14.48
N VAL A 264 20.53 -4.75 14.67
CA VAL A 264 19.56 -3.98 15.47
C VAL A 264 18.48 -4.92 15.97
N ILE A 265 18.73 -5.56 17.12
CA ILE A 265 17.64 -6.15 17.88
C ILE A 265 17.28 -5.16 18.99
N TYR A 266 16.24 -4.35 18.76
CA TYR A 266 15.53 -3.70 19.86
C TYR A 266 14.69 -4.79 20.55
N VAL A 267 15.36 -5.63 21.35
CA VAL A 267 14.64 -6.43 22.33
C VAL A 267 14.34 -5.50 23.48
N ASP A 268 13.14 -4.92 23.49
CA ASP A 268 12.57 -4.43 24.75
C ASP A 268 12.18 -5.67 25.57
N MET A 269 13.20 -6.32 26.11
CA MET A 269 13.05 -7.39 27.09
C MET A 269 12.56 -6.66 28.34
N ALA A 270 11.24 -6.64 28.54
CA ALA A 270 10.68 -6.45 29.86
C ALA A 270 11.21 -7.59 30.72
N ILE A 271 12.39 -7.36 31.31
CA ILE A 271 13.03 -8.23 32.28
C ILE A 271 12.01 -8.36 33.42
N LYS A 272 11.21 -9.44 33.40
CA LYS A 272 10.71 -10.03 34.64
C LYS A 272 11.95 -10.55 35.36
N ALA A 273 12.64 -9.65 36.05
CA ALA A 273 13.52 -10.01 37.15
C ALA A 273 12.61 -10.59 38.25
N CYS A 274 12.23 -11.86 38.08
CA CYS A 274 11.78 -12.66 39.21
C CYS A 274 13.02 -13.13 39.96
N GLY A 275 13.27 -12.47 41.09
CA GLY A 275 13.80 -13.08 42.32
C GLY A 275 15.26 -13.51 42.32
N LEU A 276 16.11 -12.64 42.86
CA LEU A 276 17.00 -12.95 43.98
C LEU A 276 17.02 -11.75 44.94
#